data_AF-A0A7Y9W2N4-F1
#
_entry.id   AF-A0A7Y9W2N4-F1
#
_cell.length_a   1.000
_cell.length_b   1.000
_cell.length_c   1.000
_cell.angle_alpha   90.00
_cell.angle_beta   90.00
_cell.angle_gamma   90.00
#
_symmetry.space_group_name_H-M   'P 1'
#
loop_
_entity.id
_entity.type
_entity.pdbx_description
1 polymer ?
#
loop_
_entity_poly.entity_id
_entity_poly.type
_entity_poly.pdbx_seq_one_letter_code
_entity_poly.pdbx_strand_id
1 'polypeptide(L)'
;MPDLLANLNPEQHAAVTLPNEPALILAGAGSGKTRVLITRIAWLIQHGLASPATVLAVTFTNKAAREMMSRLQGLLPIDTRGMWIGTFHGPLQSHAPRAPSRRRPARHVPDPRYR
;
A
#
# COMPACT_ATOMS: atom_id res chain seq x y z
N MET A 1 -19.38 1.52 7.19
CA MET A 1 -18.25 1.33 6.25
C MET A 1 -18.80 0.63 5.01
N PRO A 2 -18.40 1.03 3.80
CA PRO A 2 -18.79 0.28 2.60
C PRO A 2 -18.31 -1.17 2.74
N ASP A 3 -19.15 -2.13 2.39
CA ASP A 3 -18.69 -3.51 2.26
C ASP A 3 -17.74 -3.59 1.06
N LEU A 4 -16.43 -3.68 1.35
CA LEU A 4 -15.37 -3.70 0.34
C LEU A 4 -15.47 -4.90 -0.59
N LEU A 5 -16.01 -6.00 -0.10
CA LEU A 5 -16.11 -7.27 -0.81
C LEU A 5 -17.44 -7.41 -1.55
N ALA A 6 -18.41 -6.53 -1.29
CA ALA A 6 -19.66 -6.49 -2.02
C ALA A 6 -19.41 -6.31 -3.52
N ASN A 7 -20.14 -7.10 -4.32
CA ASN A 7 -20.11 -7.05 -5.78
C ASN A 7 -18.74 -7.36 -6.41
N LEU A 8 -17.89 -8.15 -5.74
CA LEU A 8 -16.73 -8.79 -6.35
C LEU A 8 -17.13 -10.17 -6.87
N ASN A 9 -16.60 -10.57 -8.02
CA ASN A 9 -16.68 -11.97 -8.44
C ASN A 9 -15.67 -12.82 -7.62
N PRO A 10 -15.74 -14.16 -7.70
CA PRO A 10 -14.87 -15.04 -6.92
C PRO A 10 -13.36 -14.76 -7.13
N GLU A 11 -12.93 -14.48 -8.36
CA GLU A 11 -11.51 -14.23 -8.68
C GLU A 11 -11.03 -12.89 -8.11
N GLN A 12 -11.85 -11.84 -8.19
CA GLN A 12 -11.56 -10.53 -7.62
C GLN A 12 -11.54 -10.61 -6.09
N HIS A 13 -12.49 -11.33 -5.49
CA HIS A 13 -12.52 -11.56 -4.05
C HIS A 13 -11.25 -12.26 -3.58
N ALA A 14 -10.86 -13.36 -4.25
CA ALA A 14 -9.61 -14.06 -3.96
C ALA A 14 -8.40 -13.14 -4.08
N ALA A 15 -8.31 -12.35 -5.17
CA ALA A 15 -7.22 -11.41 -5.37
C ALA A 15 -7.14 -10.32 -4.27
N VAL A 16 -8.29 -9.80 -3.81
CA VAL A 16 -8.35 -8.79 -2.74
C VAL A 16 -7.92 -9.35 -1.40
N THR A 17 -8.27 -10.61 -1.12
CA THR A 17 -8.10 -11.26 0.20
C THR A 17 -6.85 -12.12 0.34
N LEU A 18 -5.96 -12.13 -0.67
CA LEU A 18 -4.68 -12.83 -0.62
C LEU A 18 -3.89 -12.53 0.67
N PRO A 19 -3.09 -13.50 1.18
CA PRO A 19 -2.16 -13.28 2.29
C PRO A 19 -1.23 -12.08 2.06
N ASN A 20 -0.61 -11.58 3.14
CA ASN A 20 0.37 -10.49 3.07
C ASN A 20 1.73 -10.99 2.55
N GLU A 21 1.74 -11.42 1.29
CA GLU A 21 2.87 -12.01 0.59
C GLU A 21 2.97 -11.43 -0.83
N PRO A 22 4.14 -11.51 -1.49
CA PRO A 22 4.29 -11.09 -2.87
C PRO A 22 3.30 -11.83 -3.78
N ALA A 23 2.56 -11.09 -4.60
CA ALA A 23 1.55 -11.65 -5.49
C ALA A 23 1.56 -10.98 -6.87
N LEU A 24 1.29 -11.77 -7.90
CA LEU A 24 1.08 -11.33 -9.28
C LEU A 24 -0.35 -11.63 -9.70
N ILE A 25 -1.11 -10.59 -10.04
CA ILE A 25 -2.48 -10.72 -10.55
C ILE A 25 -2.46 -10.53 -12.07
N LEU A 26 -2.71 -11.60 -12.81
CA LEU A 26 -2.87 -11.58 -14.27
C LEU A 26 -4.34 -11.38 -14.63
N ALA A 27 -4.63 -10.39 -15.48
CA ALA A 27 -6.01 -9.99 -15.71
C ALA A 27 -6.21 -9.29 -17.07
N GLY A 28 -7.19 -9.77 -17.83
CA GLY A 28 -7.57 -9.26 -19.16
C GLY A 28 -8.17 -7.86 -19.14
N ALA A 29 -8.40 -7.24 -20.30
CA ALA A 29 -9.12 -5.97 -20.38
C ALA A 29 -10.53 -6.09 -19.76
N GLY A 30 -11.04 -5.01 -19.15
CA GLY A 30 -12.38 -4.99 -18.54
C GLY A 30 -12.57 -5.80 -17.24
N SER A 31 -11.62 -6.63 -16.84
CA SER A 31 -11.69 -7.51 -15.64
C SER A 31 -11.71 -6.80 -14.27
N GLY A 32 -11.66 -5.47 -14.24
CA GLY A 32 -11.69 -4.72 -12.98
C GLY A 32 -10.36 -4.62 -12.22
N LYS A 33 -9.21 -4.81 -12.88
CA LYS A 33 -7.85 -4.68 -12.29
C LYS A 33 -7.67 -3.52 -11.30
N THR A 34 -8.06 -2.32 -11.74
CA THR A 34 -7.93 -1.11 -10.92
C THR A 34 -8.81 -1.18 -9.67
N ARG A 35 -10.02 -1.72 -9.79
CA ARG A 35 -10.93 -1.94 -8.66
C ARG A 35 -10.32 -2.93 -7.67
N VAL A 36 -9.79 -4.06 -8.14
CA VAL A 36 -9.11 -5.06 -7.30
C VAL A 36 -7.94 -4.44 -6.54
N LEU A 37 -7.06 -3.68 -7.20
CA LEU A 37 -5.91 -3.05 -6.54
C LEU A 37 -6.35 -2.07 -5.44
N ILE A 38 -7.33 -1.21 -5.73
CA ILE A 38 -7.85 -0.23 -4.77
C ILE A 38 -8.51 -0.93 -3.59
N THR A 39 -9.38 -1.90 -3.86
CA THR A 39 -10.07 -2.66 -2.82
C THR A 39 -9.07 -3.44 -1.97
N ARG A 40 -7.99 -3.99 -2.55
CA ARG A 40 -6.95 -4.67 -1.79
C ARG A 40 -6.20 -3.73 -0.85
N ILE A 41 -5.83 -2.53 -1.32
CA ILE A 41 -5.19 -1.53 -0.45
C ILE A 41 -6.13 -1.19 0.72
N ALA A 42 -7.42 -0.94 0.44
CA ALA A 42 -8.40 -0.66 1.47
C ALA A 42 -8.56 -1.84 2.46
N TRP A 43 -8.60 -3.06 1.93
CA TRP A 43 -8.69 -4.30 2.72
C TRP A 43 -7.53 -4.45 3.68
N LEU A 44 -6.28 -4.31 3.20
CA LEU A 44 -5.08 -4.41 4.02
C LEU A 44 -5.08 -3.40 5.17
N ILE A 45 -5.54 -2.18 4.91
CA ILE A 45 -5.59 -1.13 5.92
C ILE A 45 -6.70 -1.39 6.94
N GLN A 46 -7.90 -1.75 6.50
CA GLN A 46 -9.02 -2.04 7.41
C GLN A 46 -8.75 -3.24 8.33
N HIS A 47 -7.96 -4.21 7.87
CA HIS A 47 -7.59 -5.40 8.65
C HIS A 47 -6.31 -5.20 9.47
N GLY A 48 -5.74 -4.00 9.51
CA GLY A 48 -4.51 -3.70 10.25
C GLY A 48 -3.25 -4.39 9.71
N LEU A 49 -3.31 -4.92 8.48
CA LEU A 49 -2.20 -5.58 7.79
C LEU A 49 -1.24 -4.57 7.15
N ALA A 50 -1.70 -3.33 6.92
CA ALA A 50 -0.87 -2.22 6.46
C ALA A 50 -1.32 -0.91 7.11
N SER A 51 -0.37 0.00 7.35
CA SER A 51 -0.70 1.39 7.69
C SER A 51 -0.71 2.24 6.42
N PRO A 52 -1.48 3.35 6.36
CA PRO A 52 -1.45 4.26 5.21
C PRO A 52 -0.04 4.70 4.82
N ALA A 53 0.79 5.00 5.82
CA ALA A 53 2.19 5.40 5.62
C ALA A 53 3.03 4.34 4.89
N THR A 54 2.71 3.05 5.04
CA THR A 54 3.46 1.95 4.43
C THR A 54 3.04 1.62 2.99
N VAL A 55 2.01 2.29 2.46
CA VAL A 55 1.47 2.00 1.12
C VAL A 55 2.23 2.78 0.06
N LEU A 56 2.80 2.04 -0.90
CA LEU A 56 3.30 2.54 -2.17
C LEU A 56 2.48 1.94 -3.31
N ALA A 57 1.79 2.78 -4.08
CA ALA A 57 1.13 2.39 -5.32
C ALA A 57 1.66 3.21 -6.50
N VAL A 58 2.11 2.51 -7.55
CA VAL A 58 2.67 3.13 -8.76
C VAL A 58 1.89 2.73 -10.01
N THR A 59 1.76 3.65 -10.95
CA THR A 59 1.11 3.43 -12.24
C THR A 59 1.82 4.18 -13.37
N PHE A 60 1.41 3.97 -14.63
CA PHE A 60 2.05 4.60 -15.77
C PHE A 60 1.58 6.03 -16.04
N THR A 61 0.37 6.40 -15.60
CA THR A 61 -0.23 7.71 -15.94
C THR A 61 -0.66 8.50 -14.70
N ASN A 62 -0.48 9.82 -14.75
CA ASN A 62 -0.90 10.70 -13.66
C ASN A 62 -2.42 10.66 -13.46
N LYS A 63 -3.19 10.44 -14.53
CA LYS A 63 -4.65 10.28 -14.46
C LYS A 63 -5.02 9.06 -13.61
N ALA A 64 -4.40 7.90 -13.85
CA ALA A 64 -4.65 6.70 -13.08
C ALA A 64 -4.24 6.87 -11.60
N ALA A 65 -3.13 7.55 -11.33
CA ALA A 65 -2.70 7.81 -9.95
C ALA A 65 -3.72 8.67 -9.18
N ARG A 66 -4.20 9.76 -9.80
CA ARG A 66 -5.23 10.63 -9.21
C ARG A 66 -6.56 9.91 -8.99
N GLU A 67 -6.99 9.12 -9.98
CA GLU A 67 -8.22 8.32 -9.88
C GLU A 67 -8.12 7.28 -8.76
N MET A 68 -6.97 6.61 -8.62
CA MET A 68 -6.72 5.67 -7.53
C MET A 68 -6.80 6.35 -6.15
N MET A 69 -6.14 7.51 -5.99
CA MET A 69 -6.19 8.28 -4.74
C MET A 69 -7.62 8.72 -4.40
N SER A 70 -8.36 9.28 -5.37
CA SER A 70 -9.74 9.73 -5.16
C SER A 70 -10.67 8.58 -4.74
N ARG A 71 -10.53 7.41 -5.38
CA ARG A 71 -11.31 6.22 -5.01
C ARG A 71 -10.96 5.71 -3.61
N LEU A 72 -9.68 5.70 -3.22
CA LEU A 72 -9.27 5.30 -1.87
C LEU A 72 -9.81 6.25 -0.79
N GLN A 73 -9.82 7.55 -1.05
CA GLN A 73 -10.42 8.56 -0.17
C GLN A 73 -11.93 8.34 0.03
N GLY A 74 -12.63 7.86 -1.00
CA GLY A 74 -14.05 7.50 -0.89
C GLY A 74 -14.32 6.19 -0.13
N LEU A 75 -13.35 5.28 -0.06
CA LEU A 75 -13.50 3.96 0.59
C LEU A 75 -13.05 3.93 2.04
N LEU A 76 -12.09 4.79 2.41
CA LEU A 76 -11.46 4.77 3.73
C LEU A 76 -11.78 6.06 4.49
N PRO A 77 -12.39 5.97 5.69
CA PRO A 77 -12.71 7.12 6.54
C PRO A 77 -11.46 7.63 7.29
N ILE A 78 -10.30 7.64 6.64
CA ILE A 78 -9.01 7.94 7.25
C ILE A 78 -8.26 8.98 6.43
N ASP A 79 -7.26 9.59 7.06
CA ASP A 79 -6.34 10.45 6.34
C ASP A 79 -5.46 9.62 5.39
N THR A 80 -5.70 9.75 4.09
CA THR A 80 -4.92 9.07 3.05
C THR A 80 -3.62 9.80 2.70
N ARG A 81 -3.33 10.97 3.29
CA ARG A 81 -2.11 11.77 3.01
C ARG A 81 -0.81 11.02 3.29
N GLY A 82 -0.84 10.01 4.16
CA GLY A 82 0.31 9.13 4.41
C GLY A 82 0.60 8.15 3.27
N MET A 83 -0.36 7.88 2.38
CA MET A 83 -0.16 6.95 1.27
C MET A 83 0.62 7.61 0.15
N TRP A 84 1.55 6.87 -0.42
CA TRP A 84 2.26 7.34 -1.61
C TRP A 84 1.69 6.67 -2.87
N ILE A 85 0.97 7.46 -3.66
CA ILE A 85 0.33 7.02 -4.91
C ILE A 85 0.81 7.93 -6.05
N GLY A 86 1.47 7.36 -7.06
CA GLY A 86 2.13 8.16 -8.10
C GLY A 86 2.42 7.40 -9.38
N THR A 87 3.28 8.00 -10.21
CA THR A 87 3.76 7.37 -11.45
C THR A 87 5.22 6.96 -11.34
N PHE A 88 5.66 6.05 -12.22
CA PHE A 88 7.07 5.66 -12.31
C PHE A 88 8.02 6.82 -12.64
N HIS A 89 7.54 7.83 -13.39
CA HIS A 89 8.36 8.94 -13.90
C HIS A 89 8.11 10.28 -13.20
N GLY A 90 7.00 10.41 -12.46
CA GLY A 90 6.69 11.63 -11.72
C GLY A 90 7.66 11.79 -10.55
N PRO A 91 7.92 13.04 -10.10
CA PRO A 91 8.69 13.24 -8.89
C PRO A 91 8.00 12.48 -7.74
N LEU A 92 8.76 11.59 -7.12
CA LEU A 92 8.49 10.93 -5.85
C LEU A 92 8.35 12.02 -4.77
N GLN A 93 7.23 12.75 -4.75
CA GLN A 93 7.04 13.91 -3.88
C GLN A 93 6.91 13.47 -2.41
N SER A 94 8.06 13.44 -1.75
CA SER A 94 8.32 13.95 -0.39
C SER A 94 7.62 13.30 0.81
N HIS A 95 6.95 12.16 0.67
CA HIS A 95 6.31 11.46 1.81
C HIS A 95 6.57 9.95 1.81
N ALA A 96 7.69 9.49 1.24
CA ALA A 96 8.09 8.10 1.45
C ALA A 96 8.16 7.83 2.97
N PRO A 97 7.53 6.74 3.47
CA PRO A 97 7.69 6.36 4.87
C PRO A 97 9.18 6.27 5.15
N ARG A 98 9.67 7.09 6.10
CA ARG A 98 11.01 6.88 6.65
C ARG A 98 11.02 5.45 7.16
N ALA A 99 11.84 4.59 6.54
CA ALA A 99 12.03 3.24 7.03
C ALA A 99 12.32 3.33 8.54
N PRO A 100 11.64 2.55 9.39
CA PRO A 100 11.90 2.58 10.82
C PRO A 100 13.40 2.37 11.00
N SER A 101 14.06 3.30 11.70
CA SER A 101 15.49 3.21 11.91
C SER A 101 15.76 1.84 12.53
N ARG A 102 16.39 0.93 11.77
CA ARG A 102 16.98 -0.28 12.36
C ARG A 102 17.90 0.24 13.45
N ARG A 103 17.50 0.11 14.72
CA ARG A 103 18.39 0.38 15.85
C ARG A 103 19.62 -0.45 15.57
N ARG A 104 20.74 0.19 15.25
CA ARG A 104 22.02 -0.50 15.19
C ARG A 104 22.17 -1.18 16.56
N PRO A 105 22.48 -2.49 16.63
CA PRO A 105 22.85 -3.08 17.90
C PRO A 105 23.99 -2.23 18.46
N ALA A 106 23.85 -1.80 19.71
CA ALA A 106 24.85 -0.97 20.37
C ALA A 106 26.20 -1.65 20.19
N ARG A 107 27.15 -0.95 19.52
CA ARG A 107 28.51 -1.43 19.47
C ARG A 107 28.99 -1.49 20.91
N HIS A 108 29.25 -2.69 21.41
CA HIS A 108 29.93 -2.87 22.68
C HIS A 108 31.32 -2.26 22.51
N VAL A 109 31.54 -1.09 23.13
CA VAL A 109 32.86 -0.48 23.24
C VAL A 109 33.47 -1.09 24.50
N PRO A 110 34.53 -1.92 24.40
CA PRO A 110 35.17 -2.47 25.58
C PRO A 110 35.78 -1.36 26.42
N ASP A 111 35.54 -1.41 27.74
CA ASP A 111 36.05 -0.45 28.71
C ASP A 111 37.59 -0.56 28.79
N PRO A 112 38.35 0.53 28.55
CA PRO A 112 39.80 0.51 28.61
C PRO A 112 40.36 0.28 30.02
N ARG A 113 39.52 0.23 31.07
CA ARG A 113 39.96 0.04 32.46
C ARG A 113 40.20 -1.41 32.89
N TYR A 114 39.98 -2.37 32.00
CA TYR A 114 40.38 -3.76 32.21
C TYR A 114 41.41 -4.18 31.15
N ARG A 115 42.66 -3.78 31.38
CA ARG A 115 43.86 -4.41 30.85
C ARG A 115 44.89 -4.51 31.97
#